data_AF-A0A6N3ZBD1-F1
#
_entry.id   AF-A0A6N3ZBD1-F1
#
_cell.length_a   1.000
_cell.length_b   1.000
_cell.length_c   1.000
_cell.angle_alpha   90.00
_cell.angle_beta   90.00
_cell.angle_gamma   90.00
#
_symmetry.space_group_name_H-M   'P 1'
#
loop_
_entity.id
_entity.type
_entity.pdbx_description
1 polymer ?
#
loop_
_entity_poly.entity_id
_entity_poly.type
_entity_poly.pdbx_seq_one_letter_code
_entity_poly.pdbx_strand_id
1 'polypeptide(L)'
;MASQKPTMILLSKTDLTQKEVEQLSDADAWKIIYSIRAKKVQDDRLQVCFTGFGVSEKEALTELAVKHNFNVVKSVTKKLDFLVGGISAGPKKIEKAELQGVQFLNSEQFSTLATTGEIVQL
;
A
#
# COMPACT_ATOMS: atom_id res chain seq x y z
N MET A 1 18.33 13.66 -27.48
CA MET A 1 17.52 12.45 -27.66
C MET A 1 17.24 11.82 -26.30
N ALA A 2 16.07 11.21 -26.13
CA ALA A 2 15.70 10.47 -24.93
C ALA A 2 16.56 9.21 -24.76
N SER A 3 16.84 8.83 -23.52
CA SER A 3 17.57 7.59 -23.21
C SER A 3 16.71 6.35 -23.50
N GLN A 4 17.33 5.17 -23.54
CA GLN A 4 16.66 3.92 -23.92
C GLN A 4 15.39 3.63 -23.12
N LYS A 5 15.41 3.92 -21.80
CA LYS A 5 14.30 3.60 -20.89
C LYS A 5 13.03 4.42 -21.18
N PRO A 6 13.04 5.76 -21.22
CA PRO A 6 11.87 6.53 -21.60
C PRO A 6 11.42 6.23 -23.04
N THR A 7 12.34 5.93 -23.95
CA THR A 7 11.99 5.49 -25.32
C THR A 7 11.15 4.21 -25.30
N MET A 8 11.60 3.17 -24.60
CA MET A 8 10.84 1.91 -24.49
C MET A 8 9.46 2.12 -23.86
N ILE A 9 9.36 3.00 -22.85
CA ILE A 9 8.08 3.28 -22.18
C ILE A 9 7.12 4.01 -23.12
N LEU A 10 7.58 5.04 -23.83
CA LEU A 10 6.74 5.82 -24.74
C LEU A 10 6.22 4.97 -25.90
N LEU A 11 7.08 4.19 -26.56
CA LEU A 11 6.67 3.28 -27.64
C LEU A 11 5.68 2.21 -27.18
N SER A 12 5.72 1.81 -25.90
CA SER A 12 4.80 0.81 -25.35
C SER A 12 3.48 1.39 -24.84
N LYS A 13 3.41 2.70 -24.56
CA LYS A 13 2.29 3.33 -23.83
C LYS A 13 1.62 4.47 -24.60
N THR A 14 2.11 4.79 -25.79
CA THR A 14 1.62 5.86 -26.65
C THR A 14 1.72 5.44 -28.11
N ASP A 15 1.07 6.18 -29.01
CA ASP A 15 1.17 5.97 -30.46
C ASP A 15 2.37 6.72 -31.09
N LEU A 16 3.29 7.24 -30.27
CA LEU A 16 4.49 7.90 -30.77
C LEU A 16 5.36 6.93 -31.56
N THR A 17 5.84 7.36 -32.71
CA THR A 17 6.80 6.62 -33.53
C THR A 17 8.21 6.79 -32.99
N GLN A 18 9.11 5.88 -33.39
CA GLN A 18 10.52 5.96 -33.04
C GLN A 18 11.15 7.32 -33.41
N LYS A 19 10.84 7.85 -34.60
CA LYS A 19 11.36 9.15 -35.06
C LYS A 19 10.89 10.30 -34.19
N GLU A 20 9.64 10.28 -33.74
CA GLU A 20 9.09 11.33 -32.86
C GLU A 20 9.76 11.30 -31.48
N VAL A 21 10.02 10.10 -30.93
CA VAL A 21 10.71 9.96 -29.64
C VAL A 21 12.18 10.37 -29.70
N GLU A 22 12.87 10.11 -30.82
CA GLU A 22 14.27 10.51 -31.03
C GLU A 22 14.47 12.04 -30.98
N GLN A 23 13.46 12.81 -31.39
CA GLN A 23 13.47 14.27 -31.31
C GLN A 23 13.26 14.82 -29.89
N LEU A 24 12.81 13.99 -28.95
CA LEU A 24 12.62 14.42 -27.56
C LEU A 24 13.95 14.53 -26.80
N SER A 25 14.02 15.49 -25.90
CA SER A 25 15.01 15.45 -24.82
C SER A 25 14.61 14.36 -23.81
N ASP A 26 15.57 13.87 -23.02
CA ASP A 26 15.27 12.91 -21.95
C ASP A 26 14.24 13.49 -20.96
N ALA A 27 14.37 14.76 -20.61
CA ALA A 27 13.46 15.46 -19.73
C ALA A 27 12.03 15.53 -20.29
N ASP A 28 11.86 15.83 -21.58
CA ASP A 28 10.53 15.93 -22.19
C ASP A 28 9.88 14.56 -22.38
N ALA A 29 10.66 13.53 -22.71
CA ALA A 29 10.18 12.16 -22.74
C ALA A 29 9.66 11.72 -21.36
N TRP A 30 10.38 12.06 -20.28
CA TRP A 30 9.90 11.82 -18.91
C TRP A 30 8.64 12.62 -18.57
N LYS A 31 8.52 13.89 -18.98
CA LYS A 31 7.29 14.67 -18.77
C LYS A 31 6.07 14.00 -19.40
N ILE A 32 6.20 13.50 -20.62
CA ILE A 32 5.11 12.78 -21.31
C ILE A 32 4.77 11.49 -20.55
N ILE A 33 5.77 10.72 -20.12
CA ILE A 33 5.54 9.51 -19.31
C ILE A 33 4.80 9.85 -18.02
N TYR A 34 5.15 10.95 -17.36
CA TYR A 34 4.46 11.38 -16.14
C TYR A 34 3.04 11.86 -16.41
N SER A 35 2.75 12.48 -17.55
CA SER A 35 1.41 12.96 -17.89
C SER A 35 0.45 11.83 -18.27
N ILE A 36 0.95 10.77 -18.91
CA ILE A 36 0.11 9.60 -19.28
C ILE A 36 -0.03 8.59 -18.15
N ARG A 37 0.85 8.64 -17.15
CA ARG A 37 0.78 7.73 -16.02
C ARG A 37 -0.49 8.05 -15.23
N ALA A 38 -1.45 7.12 -15.26
CA ALA A 38 -2.67 7.24 -14.47
C ALA A 38 -2.33 7.65 -13.04
N LYS A 39 -2.90 8.77 -12.59
CA LYS A 39 -2.79 9.20 -11.19
C LYS A 39 -3.40 8.08 -10.36
N LYS A 40 -2.58 7.43 -9.55
CA LYS A 40 -3.06 6.34 -8.69
C LYS A 40 -4.16 6.94 -7.80
N VAL A 41 -5.36 6.39 -7.88
CA VAL A 41 -6.46 6.78 -6.98
C VAL A 41 -5.91 6.64 -5.57
N GLN A 42 -5.94 7.73 -4.82
CA GLN A 42 -5.46 7.74 -3.46
C GLN A 42 -6.52 7.06 -2.59
N ASP A 43 -6.12 6.01 -1.89
CA ASP A 43 -6.96 5.36 -0.90
C ASP A 43 -6.65 6.01 0.45
N ASP A 44 -7.62 6.77 0.97
CA ASP A 44 -7.51 7.53 2.22
C ASP A 44 -8.11 6.76 3.42
N ARG A 45 -8.50 5.49 3.22
CA ARG A 45 -8.92 4.62 4.33
C ARG A 45 -7.74 4.29 5.24
N LEU A 46 -8.01 4.12 6.53
CA LEU A 46 -7.05 3.65 7.51
C LEU A 46 -6.48 2.28 7.11
N GLN A 47 -5.17 2.14 7.17
CA GLN A 47 -4.47 0.91 6.80
C GLN A 47 -4.28 -0.01 7.98
N VAL A 48 -4.61 -1.28 7.76
CA VAL A 48 -4.39 -2.35 8.72
C VAL A 48 -3.57 -3.48 8.09
N CYS A 49 -2.60 -3.99 8.84
CA CYS A 49 -1.83 -5.17 8.46
C CYS A 49 -2.00 -6.25 9.51
N PHE A 50 -2.44 -7.44 9.09
CA PHE A 50 -2.54 -8.61 9.96
C PHE A 50 -1.27 -9.47 9.86
N THR A 51 -0.73 -9.89 11.00
CA THR A 51 0.43 -10.78 11.08
C THR A 51 0.27 -11.79 12.21
N GLY A 52 0.78 -13.01 12.02
CA GLY A 52 0.81 -14.01 13.09
C GLY A 52 -0.49 -14.77 13.36
N PHE A 53 -1.46 -14.72 12.45
CA PHE A 53 -2.74 -15.41 12.56
C PHE A 53 -2.82 -16.64 11.64
N GLY A 54 -3.63 -17.62 12.04
CA GLY A 54 -4.02 -18.74 11.17
C GLY A 54 -4.86 -18.28 9.98
N VAL A 55 -5.06 -19.16 8.99
CA VAL A 55 -5.74 -18.81 7.73
C VAL A 55 -7.16 -18.28 7.98
N SER A 56 -7.98 -19.04 8.70
CA SER A 56 -9.39 -18.69 8.95
C SER A 56 -9.56 -17.46 9.83
N GLU A 57 -8.73 -17.31 10.86
CA GLU A 57 -8.77 -16.13 11.73
C GLU A 57 -8.36 -14.86 10.97
N LYS A 58 -7.31 -14.96 10.14
CA LYS A 58 -6.88 -13.85 9.28
C LYS A 58 -7.94 -13.46 8.27
N GLU A 59 -8.65 -14.44 7.71
CA GLU A 59 -9.76 -14.21 6.78
C GLU A 59 -10.90 -13.44 7.48
N ALA A 60 -11.35 -13.90 8.64
CA ALA A 60 -12.38 -13.22 9.44
C ALA A 60 -11.99 -11.78 9.81
N LEU A 61 -10.74 -11.55 10.23
CA LEU A 61 -10.23 -10.20 10.54
C LEU A 61 -10.19 -9.30 9.29
N THR A 62 -9.85 -9.88 8.13
CA THR A 62 -9.83 -9.16 6.85
C THR A 62 -11.24 -8.77 6.43
N GLU A 63 -12.21 -9.68 6.54
CA GLU A 63 -13.61 -9.39 6.25
C GLU A 63 -14.18 -8.30 7.16
N LEU A 64 -13.88 -8.37 8.47
CA LEU A 64 -14.26 -7.32 9.43
C LEU A 64 -13.68 -5.96 9.03
N ALA A 65 -12.38 -5.91 8.71
CA ALA A 65 -11.71 -4.70 8.26
C ALA A 65 -12.37 -4.11 7.00
N VAL A 66 -12.63 -4.94 5.99
CA VAL A 66 -13.28 -4.52 4.74
C VAL A 66 -14.70 -4.00 5.00
N LYS A 67 -15.47 -4.71 5.83
CA LYS A 67 -16.83 -4.30 6.22
C LYS A 67 -16.86 -2.94 6.90
N HIS A 68 -15.83 -2.61 7.69
CA HIS A 68 -15.71 -1.34 8.41
C HIS A 68 -14.80 -0.31 7.69
N ASN A 69 -14.65 -0.45 6.38
CA ASN A 69 -13.98 0.53 5.51
C ASN A 69 -12.48 0.77 5.82
N PHE A 70 -11.76 -0.25 6.29
CA PHE A 70 -10.30 -0.24 6.35
C PHE A 70 -9.67 -0.71 5.03
N ASN A 71 -8.45 -0.27 4.79
CA ASN A 71 -7.60 -0.77 3.71
C ASN A 71 -6.65 -1.86 4.25
N VAL A 72 -6.92 -3.11 3.90
CA VAL A 72 -6.09 -4.25 4.33
C VAL A 72 -4.85 -4.36 3.46
N VAL A 73 -3.68 -4.15 4.06
CA VAL A 73 -2.38 -4.19 3.39
C VAL A 73 -1.56 -5.42 3.77
N LYS A 74 -0.81 -5.95 2.81
CA LYS A 74 -0.03 -7.20 2.99
C LYS A 74 1.30 -7.00 3.72
N SER A 75 1.76 -5.76 3.83
CA SER A 75 3.06 -5.39 4.41
C SER A 75 2.94 -4.11 5.24
N VAL A 76 3.93 -3.86 6.09
CA VAL A 76 4.06 -2.59 6.80
C VAL A 76 4.43 -1.52 5.78
N THR A 77 3.44 -0.73 5.36
CA THR A 77 3.61 0.41 4.45
C THR A 77 4.07 1.64 5.24
N LYS A 78 4.38 2.73 4.54
CA LYS A 78 4.69 4.03 5.16
C LYS A 78 3.47 4.73 5.77
N LYS A 79 2.25 4.32 5.39
CA LYS A 79 0.98 4.88 5.85
C LYS A 79 0.23 3.87 6.73
N LEU A 80 0.94 2.90 7.32
CA LEU A 80 0.27 1.89 8.13
C LEU A 80 -0.20 2.54 9.43
N ASP A 81 -1.51 2.48 9.71
CA ASP A 81 -2.07 2.99 10.95
C ASP A 81 -2.01 1.93 12.06
N PHE A 82 -2.37 0.68 11.71
CA PHE A 82 -2.46 -0.42 12.68
C PHE A 82 -1.70 -1.67 12.24
N LEU A 83 -0.84 -2.20 13.12
CA LEU A 83 -0.33 -3.56 13.02
C LEU A 83 -1.08 -4.44 14.02
N VAL A 84 -1.86 -5.37 13.50
CA VAL A 84 -2.63 -6.31 14.33
C VAL A 84 -1.87 -7.63 14.38
N GLY A 85 -1.43 -8.00 15.59
CA GLY A 85 -0.53 -9.12 15.83
C GLY A 85 -1.21 -10.30 16.53
N GLY A 86 -1.09 -11.49 15.93
CA GLY A 86 -1.42 -12.78 16.55
C GLY A 86 -0.19 -13.50 17.11
N ILE A 87 -0.40 -14.72 17.62
CA ILE A 87 0.62 -15.52 18.34
C ILE A 87 1.93 -15.69 17.54
N SER A 88 1.85 -15.83 16.22
CA SER A 88 3.00 -16.09 15.35
C SER A 88 3.53 -14.83 14.63
N ALA A 89 3.31 -13.64 15.20
CA ALA A 89 3.70 -12.39 14.56
C ALA A 89 5.23 -12.32 14.31
N GLY A 90 5.62 -12.30 13.03
CA GLY A 90 7.04 -12.35 12.66
C GLY A 90 7.82 -11.08 13.02
N PRO A 91 9.09 -11.20 13.47
CA PRO A 91 9.86 -10.10 14.08
C PRO A 91 10.09 -8.92 13.13
N LYS A 92 10.32 -9.17 11.84
CA LYS A 92 10.58 -8.12 10.83
C LYS A 92 9.42 -7.13 10.66
N LYS A 93 8.16 -7.59 10.84
CA LYS A 93 7.00 -6.70 10.74
C LYS A 93 6.85 -5.86 12.01
N ILE A 94 7.13 -6.46 13.17
CA ILE A 94 7.10 -5.79 14.48
C ILE A 94 8.15 -4.68 14.49
N GLU A 95 9.42 -5.02 14.27
CA GLU A 95 10.53 -4.05 14.24
C GLU A 95 10.23 -2.87 13.31
N LYS A 96 9.77 -3.16 12.09
CA LYS A 96 9.47 -2.11 11.11
C LYS A 96 8.28 -1.22 11.53
N ALA A 97 7.28 -1.77 12.22
CA ALA A 97 6.13 -1.02 12.70
C ALA A 97 6.50 -0.18 13.94
N GLU A 98 7.30 -0.72 14.86
CA GLU A 98 7.85 0.01 16.01
C GLU A 98 8.68 1.21 15.57
N LEU A 99 9.60 1.03 14.62
CA LEU A 99 10.43 2.11 14.08
C LEU A 99 9.62 3.25 13.44
N GLN A 100 8.38 2.97 13.02
CA GLN A 100 7.48 3.95 12.41
C GLN A 100 6.45 4.53 13.39
N GLY A 101 6.43 4.06 14.65
CA GLY A 101 5.42 4.46 15.64
C GLY A 101 4.00 3.99 15.29
N VAL A 102 3.87 2.87 14.59
CA VAL A 102 2.57 2.29 14.23
C VAL A 102 1.86 1.79 15.49
N GLN A 103 0.54 1.98 15.57
CA GLN A 103 -0.25 1.46 16.68
C GLN A 103 -0.34 -0.07 16.60
N PHE A 104 0.06 -0.75 17.69
CA PHE A 104 -0.08 -2.20 17.83
C PHE A 104 -1.40 -2.55 18.51
N LEU A 105 -2.06 -3.58 18.00
CA LEU A 105 -3.31 -4.13 18.55
C LEU A 105 -3.27 -5.65 18.51
N ASN A 106 -3.97 -6.31 19.44
CA ASN A 106 -4.38 -7.70 19.30
C ASN A 106 -5.72 -7.79 18.51
N SER A 107 -6.21 -9.01 18.26
CA SER A 107 -7.44 -9.23 17.49
C SER A 107 -8.70 -8.67 18.16
N GLU A 108 -8.79 -8.74 19.50
CA GLU A 108 -9.91 -8.21 20.26
C GLU A 108 -9.95 -6.68 20.22
N GLN A 109 -8.82 -6.02 20.48
CA GLN A 109 -8.68 -4.57 20.40
C GLN A 109 -9.01 -4.05 19.00
N PHE A 110 -8.56 -4.75 17.95
CA PHE A 110 -8.93 -4.41 16.58
C PHE A 110 -10.43 -4.57 16.33
N SER A 111 -11.05 -5.63 16.86
CA SER A 111 -12.48 -5.87 16.68
C SER A 111 -13.33 -4.78 17.34
N THR A 112 -12.96 -4.36 18.55
CA THR A 112 -13.58 -3.24 19.24
C THR A 112 -13.39 -1.93 18.47
N LEU A 113 -12.16 -1.64 18.03
CA LEU A 113 -11.88 -0.45 17.22
C LEU A 113 -12.71 -0.42 15.93
N ALA A 114 -12.77 -1.54 15.20
CA ALA A 114 -13.49 -1.60 13.94
C ALA A 114 -14.99 -1.34 14.13
N THR A 115 -15.58 -1.86 15.20
CA THR A 115 -17.02 -1.80 15.44
C THR A 115 -17.48 -0.55 16.17
N THR A 116 -16.66 0.00 17.06
CA THR A 116 -17.02 1.13 17.94
C THR A 116 -16.29 2.43 17.61
N GLY A 117 -15.13 2.35 16.95
CA GLY A 117 -14.22 3.48 16.77
C GLY A 117 -13.30 3.73 17.98
N GLU A 118 -13.37 2.92 19.04
CA GLU A 118 -12.60 3.11 20.27
C GLU A 118 -11.49 2.06 20.42
N ILE A 119 -10.33 2.50 20.93
CA ILE A 119 -9.25 1.59 21.34
C ILE A 119 -9.36 1.37 22.85
N VAL A 120 -9.69 0.15 23.25
CA VAL A 120 -9.70 -0.24 24.66
C VAL A 120 -8.29 -0.66 25.12
N GLN A 121 -7.86 -0.11 26.26
CA GLN A 121 -6.71 -0.63 26.99
C GLN A 121 -7.22 -1.80 27.84
N LEU A 122 -6.68 -3.00 27.58
CA LEU A 122 -6.89 -4.19 28.41
C LEU A 122 -5.85 -4.24 29.53
#